data_AF-W6ZZR9-F1
#
_entry.id   AF-W6ZZR9-F1
#
_cell.length_a   1.000
_cell.length_b   1.000
_cell.length_c   1.000
_cell.angle_alpha   90.00
_cell.angle_beta   90.00
_cell.angle_gamma   90.00
#
_symmetry.space_group_name_H-M   'P 1'
#
loop_
_entity.id
_entity.type
_entity.pdbx_description
1 polymer ?
#
loop_
_entity_poly.entity_id
_entity_poly.type
_entity_poly.pdbx_seq_one_letter_code
_entity_poly.pdbx_strand_id
1 'polypeptide(L)'
;MDPRDPIVTLNVKNSAGGTDGLYVHQGVLCKSSKFFQTAMKKEWAGLKDEPHVIDLPEDCTETVKMYIEWLYTGKISSKLCMTMEECNFDDKNFSREAEKNFIVLAKAHIYGKKIIDSVFTRQMFNEMRETLFCYMRWPTADSLLRRIIASKLAYHLEEKDELDAGLLDVLDKYPHQALVDTLKAIARPCRQP
;
A
#
# COMPACT_ATOMS: atom_id res chain seq x y z
N MET A 1 -13.50 14.73 -15.12
CA MET A 1 -13.46 15.73 -14.04
C MET A 1 -14.16 16.97 -14.59
N ASP A 2 -15.16 17.49 -13.88
CA ASP A 2 -15.72 18.81 -14.19
C ASP A 2 -14.93 19.86 -13.39
N PRO A 3 -14.25 20.84 -14.03
CA PRO A 3 -13.49 21.86 -13.30
C PRO A 3 -14.38 22.80 -12.47
N ARG A 4 -15.70 22.71 -12.59
CA ARG A 4 -16.67 23.46 -11.78
C ARG A 4 -17.10 22.71 -10.52
N ASP A 5 -16.63 21.48 -10.33
CA ASP A 5 -16.94 20.72 -9.12
C ASP A 5 -16.45 21.47 -7.87
N PRO A 6 -17.23 21.49 -6.77
CA PRO A 6 -16.80 22.10 -5.52
C PRO A 6 -15.46 21.54 -5.04
N ILE A 7 -14.62 22.40 -4.47
CA ILE A 7 -13.36 21.98 -3.85
C ILE A 7 -13.64 21.63 -2.39
N VAL A 8 -13.20 20.44 -2.01
CA VAL A 8 -13.20 19.92 -0.64
C VAL A 8 -11.79 20.09 -0.07
N THR A 9 -11.71 20.52 1.19
CA THR A 9 -10.47 20.56 1.96
C THR A 9 -10.38 19.32 2.84
N LEU A 10 -9.27 18.59 2.73
CA LEU A 10 -8.89 17.49 3.62
C LEU A 10 -7.84 18.00 4.60
N ASN A 11 -8.21 18.04 5.88
CA ASN A 11 -7.31 18.44 6.96
C ASN A 11 -6.55 17.22 7.46
N VAL A 12 -5.25 17.16 7.22
CA VAL A 12 -4.39 16.01 7.56
C VAL A 12 -3.30 16.41 8.54
N LYS A 13 -2.85 15.47 9.37
CA LYS A 13 -1.78 15.74 10.33
C LYS A 13 -0.43 15.81 9.62
N ASN A 14 0.27 16.92 9.80
CA ASN A 14 1.61 17.11 9.28
C ASN A 14 2.69 16.58 10.23
N SER A 15 3.91 16.44 9.71
CA SER A 15 5.05 15.90 10.45
C SER A 15 5.50 16.79 11.62
N ALA A 16 5.15 18.08 11.62
CA ALA A 16 5.41 19.02 12.71
C ALA A 16 4.33 19.00 13.81
N GLY A 17 3.30 18.16 13.68
CA GLY A 17 2.19 18.05 14.63
C GLY A 17 1.07 19.09 14.44
N GLY A 18 1.12 19.88 13.38
CA GLY A 18 0.01 20.73 12.92
C GLY A 18 -0.89 20.04 11.90
N THR A 19 -1.73 20.83 11.24
CA THR A 19 -2.68 20.38 10.22
C THR A 19 -2.35 21.02 8.87
N ASP A 20 -2.24 20.21 7.82
CA ASP A 20 -2.14 20.68 6.43
C ASP A 20 -3.50 20.53 5.74
N GLY A 21 -3.94 21.55 5.01
CA GLY A 21 -5.12 21.48 4.15
C GLY A 21 -4.75 21.01 2.74
N LEU A 22 -5.36 19.92 2.28
CA LEU A 22 -5.24 19.42 0.91
C LEU A 22 -6.54 19.67 0.14
N TYR A 23 -6.44 20.24 -1.06
CA TYR A 23 -7.60 20.67 -1.84
C TYR A 23 -7.87 19.68 -2.99
N VAL A 24 -9.10 19.18 -3.07
CA VAL A 24 -9.50 18.18 -4.07
C VAL A 24 -10.92 18.44 -4.58
N HIS A 25 -11.17 18.23 -5.86
CA HIS A 25 -12.51 18.35 -6.41
C HIS A 25 -13.41 17.25 -5.85
N GLN A 26 -14.61 17.61 -5.39
CA GLN A 26 -15.56 16.69 -4.78
C GLN A 26 -15.89 15.51 -5.69
N GLY A 27 -16.15 15.76 -6.98
CA GLY A 27 -16.44 14.71 -7.95
C GLY A 27 -15.28 13.74 -8.17
N VAL A 28 -14.04 14.20 -8.02
CA VAL A 28 -12.84 13.37 -8.07
C VAL A 28 -12.73 12.52 -6.80
N LEU A 29 -12.88 13.14 -5.63
CA LEU A 29 -12.79 12.47 -4.33
C LEU A 29 -13.87 11.39 -4.12
N CYS A 30 -15.10 11.67 -4.56
CA CYS A 30 -16.24 10.78 -4.42
C CYS A 30 -16.35 9.73 -5.55
N LYS A 31 -15.43 9.73 -6.53
CA LYS A 31 -15.54 8.86 -7.72
C LYS A 31 -15.53 7.37 -7.37
N SER A 32 -14.67 6.94 -6.45
CA SER A 32 -14.41 5.52 -6.14
C SER A 32 -14.53 5.17 -4.66
N SER A 33 -14.42 6.14 -3.75
CA SER A 33 -14.46 5.91 -2.32
C SER A 33 -15.88 6.04 -1.75
N LYS A 34 -16.39 4.96 -1.15
CA LYS A 34 -17.68 4.96 -0.43
C LYS A 34 -17.65 5.83 0.82
N PHE A 35 -16.49 5.92 1.48
CA PHE A 35 -16.30 6.80 2.63
C PHE A 35 -16.57 8.26 2.24
N PHE A 36 -15.91 8.77 1.20
CA PHE A 36 -16.07 10.15 0.77
C PHE A 36 -17.45 10.43 0.17
N GLN A 37 -18.05 9.47 -0.56
CA GLN A 37 -19.44 9.57 -1.01
C GLN A 37 -20.40 9.75 0.17
N THR A 38 -20.19 9.00 1.26
CA THR A 38 -21.03 9.08 2.45
C THR A 38 -20.80 10.38 3.22
N ALA A 39 -19.53 10.76 3.41
CA ALA A 39 -19.15 11.98 4.11
C ALA A 39 -19.67 13.27 3.43
N MET A 40 -19.93 13.21 2.12
CA MET A 40 -20.39 14.32 1.28
C MET A 40 -21.88 14.32 0.96
N LYS A 41 -22.69 13.42 1.55
CA LYS A 41 -24.16 13.47 1.32
C LYS A 41 -24.73 14.76 1.91
N LYS A 42 -25.68 15.36 1.20
CA LYS A 42 -26.36 16.61 1.59
C LYS A 42 -27.03 16.55 2.96
N GLU A 43 -27.53 15.37 3.34
CA GLU A 43 -28.15 15.11 4.64
C GLU A 43 -27.18 15.38 5.81
N TRP A 44 -25.88 15.19 5.61
CA TRP A 44 -24.84 15.49 6.61
C TRP A 44 -24.30 16.91 6.50
N ALA A 45 -24.40 17.52 5.32
CA ALA A 45 -23.87 18.86 5.06
C ALA A 45 -24.59 19.94 5.88
N GLY A 46 -25.91 19.79 6.11
CA GLY A 46 -26.69 20.73 6.93
C GLY A 46 -26.42 20.64 8.44
N LEU A 47 -25.68 19.62 8.88
CA LEU A 47 -25.33 19.39 10.29
C LEU A 47 -23.90 19.85 10.62
N LYS A 48 -23.12 20.28 9.62
CA LYS A 48 -21.73 20.72 9.77
C LYS A 48 -21.63 22.22 9.58
N ASP A 49 -20.85 22.86 10.43
CA ASP A 49 -20.47 24.27 10.25
C ASP A 49 -19.69 24.47 8.94
N GLU A 50 -18.88 23.47 8.56
CA GLU A 50 -18.06 23.46 7.35
C GLU A 50 -18.35 22.22 6.47
N PRO A 51 -19.33 22.28 5.56
CA PRO A 51 -19.74 21.11 4.76
C PRO A 51 -18.69 20.63 3.75
N HIS A 52 -17.69 21.47 3.45
CA HIS A 52 -16.62 21.18 2.48
C HIS A 52 -15.29 20.84 3.13
N VAL A 53 -15.28 20.58 4.44
CA VAL A 53 -14.07 20.20 5.18
C VAL A 53 -14.22 18.78 5.74
N ILE A 54 -13.19 17.97 5.55
CA ILE A 54 -13.08 16.64 6.16
C ILE A 54 -11.79 16.58 6.96
N ASP A 55 -11.92 16.35 8.26
CA ASP A 55 -10.79 16.13 9.14
C ASP A 55 -10.34 14.66 9.10
N LEU A 56 -9.03 14.49 8.86
CA LEU A 56 -8.30 13.23 8.79
C LEU A 56 -7.08 13.30 9.76
N PRO A 57 -7.30 13.52 11.06
CA PRO A 57 -6.22 13.85 12.02
C PRO A 57 -5.27 12.69 12.30
N GLU A 58 -5.68 11.45 11.99
CA GLU A 58 -4.86 10.25 12.16
C GLU A 58 -4.09 9.88 10.89
N ASP A 59 -4.42 10.51 9.77
CA ASP A 59 -3.86 10.14 8.47
C ASP A 59 -2.64 11.01 8.16
N CYS A 60 -1.63 10.36 7.59
CA CYS A 60 -0.35 10.94 7.24
C CYS A 60 -0.47 11.70 5.91
N THR A 61 -0.02 12.96 5.90
CA THR A 61 -0.09 13.87 4.75
C THR A 61 0.42 13.24 3.46
N GLU A 62 1.54 12.51 3.50
CA GLU A 62 2.15 11.87 2.34
C GLU A 62 1.25 10.79 1.73
N THR A 63 0.53 10.04 2.57
CA THR A 63 -0.37 8.98 2.11
C THR A 63 -1.61 9.57 1.44
N VAL A 64 -2.16 10.65 2.01
CA VAL A 64 -3.33 11.33 1.44
C VAL A 64 -2.96 12.05 0.14
N LYS A 65 -1.78 12.69 0.06
CA LYS A 65 -1.27 13.30 -1.18
C LYS A 65 -1.16 12.26 -2.31
N MET A 66 -0.60 11.10 -2.02
CA MET A 66 -0.52 10.00 -3.01
C MET A 66 -1.89 9.56 -3.51
N TYR A 67 -2.86 9.41 -2.61
CA TYR A 67 -4.21 9.06 -2.99
C TYR A 67 -4.84 10.13 -3.89
N ILE A 68 -4.65 11.42 -3.58
CA ILE A 68 -5.13 12.53 -4.41
C ILE A 68 -4.46 12.50 -5.80
N GLU A 69 -3.14 12.36 -5.87
CA GLU A 69 -2.41 12.23 -7.13
C GLU A 69 -2.93 11.06 -7.97
N TRP A 70 -3.18 9.92 -7.33
CA TRP A 70 -3.76 8.76 -7.97
C TRP A 70 -5.18 9.03 -8.49
N LEU A 71 -6.03 9.73 -7.73
CA LEU A 71 -7.39 10.05 -8.17
C LEU A 71 -7.43 10.89 -9.45
N TYR A 72 -6.48 11.82 -9.61
CA TYR A 72 -6.38 12.66 -10.82
C TYR A 72 -5.75 11.92 -11.99
N THR A 73 -4.73 11.10 -11.75
CA THR A 73 -3.91 10.53 -12.83
C THR A 73 -4.27 9.09 -13.18
N GLY A 74 -4.93 8.37 -12.27
CA GLY A 74 -5.12 6.92 -12.31
C GLY A 74 -3.82 6.11 -12.13
N LYS A 75 -2.71 6.77 -11.82
CA LYS A 75 -1.37 6.17 -11.76
C LYS A 75 -0.77 6.38 -10.38
N ILE A 76 0.07 5.44 -9.96
CA ILE A 76 0.93 5.64 -8.80
C ILE A 76 2.10 6.52 -9.24
N SER A 77 2.54 7.42 -8.36
CA SER A 77 3.72 8.25 -8.60
C SER A 77 4.90 7.38 -9.05
N SER A 78 5.52 7.73 -10.17
CA SER A 78 6.63 6.97 -10.75
C SER A 78 7.84 6.85 -9.81
N LYS A 79 7.94 7.73 -8.81
CA LYS A 79 8.96 7.63 -7.75
C LYS A 79 8.87 6.35 -6.92
N LEU A 80 7.71 5.68 -6.92
CA LEU A 80 7.46 4.45 -6.17
C LEU A 80 7.49 3.21 -7.06
N CYS A 81 7.20 3.38 -8.35
CA CYS A 81 7.27 2.32 -9.34
C CYS A 81 8.71 2.22 -9.85
N MET A 82 9.49 1.28 -9.31
CA MET A 82 10.79 0.97 -9.92
C MET A 82 10.57 0.18 -11.19
N THR A 83 11.20 0.62 -12.28
CA THR A 83 11.23 -0.14 -13.52
C THR A 83 12.33 -1.20 -13.46
N MET A 84 12.13 -2.32 -14.17
CA MET A 84 13.18 -3.35 -14.29
C MET A 84 14.49 -2.79 -14.89
N GLU A 85 14.41 -1.69 -15.62
CA GLU A 85 15.55 -1.02 -16.28
C GLU A 85 16.44 -0.24 -15.29
N GLU A 86 15.90 0.20 -14.15
CA GLU A 86 16.65 0.94 -13.11
C GLU A 86 17.34 0.02 -12.09
N CYS A 87 17.14 -1.30 -12.22
CA CYS A 87 17.66 -2.30 -11.31
C CYS A 87 19.15 -2.58 -11.59
N ASN A 88 20.06 -1.73 -11.10
CA ASN A 88 21.47 -2.10 -11.02
C ASN A 88 21.66 -3.18 -9.94
N PHE A 89 22.04 -4.38 -10.40
CA PHE A 89 21.91 -5.62 -9.64
C PHE A 89 22.70 -5.67 -8.32
N ASP A 90 23.72 -4.85 -8.08
CA ASP A 90 24.63 -4.96 -6.93
C ASP A 90 24.52 -3.85 -5.88
N ASP A 91 23.48 -3.01 -5.95
CA ASP A 91 23.39 -1.84 -5.08
C ASP A 91 22.61 -2.11 -3.78
N LYS A 92 23.27 -2.02 -2.62
CA LYS A 92 22.60 -2.02 -1.30
C LYS A 92 21.58 -0.89 -1.16
N ASN A 93 21.73 0.20 -1.91
CA ASN A 93 20.76 1.30 -1.94
C ASN A 93 19.44 0.85 -2.58
N PHE A 94 19.48 -0.05 -3.57
CA PHE A 94 18.30 -0.59 -4.23
C PHE A 94 17.38 -1.33 -3.24
N SER A 95 17.93 -2.21 -2.41
CA SER A 95 17.17 -2.94 -1.38
C SER A 95 16.59 -2.01 -0.29
N ARG A 96 17.27 -0.91 0.04
CA ARG A 96 16.75 0.06 1.01
C ARG A 96 15.60 0.87 0.43
N GLU A 97 15.72 1.27 -0.82
CA GLU A 97 14.70 2.05 -1.50
C GLU A 97 13.45 1.20 -1.77
N ALA A 98 13.63 -0.08 -2.09
CA ALA A 98 12.59 -1.11 -2.12
C ALA A 98 11.72 -1.14 -0.87
N GLU A 99 12.38 -1.21 0.28
CA GLU A 99 11.73 -1.36 1.56
C GLU A 99 10.94 -0.09 1.91
N LYS A 100 11.49 1.09 1.60
CA LYS A 100 10.75 2.35 1.71
C LYS A 100 9.50 2.35 0.82
N ASN A 101 9.63 1.97 -0.44
CA ASN A 101 8.51 1.92 -1.39
C ASN A 101 7.44 0.95 -0.90
N PHE A 102 7.84 -0.24 -0.43
CA PHE A 102 6.92 -1.21 0.13
C PHE A 102 6.18 -0.68 1.36
N ILE A 103 6.88 -0.03 2.30
CA ILE A 103 6.27 0.56 3.50
C ILE A 103 5.25 1.63 3.09
N VAL A 104 5.60 2.48 2.13
CA VAL A 104 4.72 3.54 1.63
C VAL A 104 3.47 2.93 0.96
N LEU A 105 3.64 1.93 0.09
CA LEU A 105 2.51 1.24 -0.56
C LEU A 105 1.64 0.50 0.46
N ALA A 106 2.23 -0.09 1.50
CA ALA A 106 1.49 -0.74 2.58
C ALA A 106 0.63 0.26 3.37
N LYS A 107 1.19 1.43 3.70
CA LYS A 107 0.42 2.53 4.33
C LYS A 107 -0.73 2.98 3.43
N ALA A 108 -0.48 3.18 2.13
CA ALA A 108 -1.51 3.53 1.16
C ALA A 108 -2.58 2.44 1.02
N HIS A 109 -2.22 1.16 1.06
CA HIS A 109 -3.16 0.05 1.06
C HIS A 109 -4.08 0.05 2.29
N ILE A 110 -3.51 0.28 3.48
CA ILE A 110 -4.29 0.41 4.73
C ILE A 110 -5.23 1.61 4.64
N TYR A 111 -4.74 2.76 4.16
CA TYR A 111 -5.55 3.95 3.96
C TYR A 111 -6.70 3.69 2.98
N GLY A 112 -6.43 3.03 1.85
CA GLY A 112 -7.46 2.63 0.88
C GLY A 112 -8.58 1.78 1.49
N LYS A 113 -8.24 0.87 2.41
CA LYS A 113 -9.24 0.11 3.17
C LYS A 113 -10.04 1.00 4.11
N LYS A 114 -9.38 1.91 4.84
CA LYS A 114 -10.01 2.88 5.75
C LYS A 114 -11.05 3.74 5.02
N ILE A 115 -10.71 4.25 3.82
CA ILE A 115 -11.64 5.05 3.00
C ILE A 115 -12.55 4.21 2.09
N ILE A 116 -12.53 2.88 2.24
CA ILE A 116 -13.40 1.96 1.49
C ILE A 116 -13.29 2.19 -0.03
N ASP A 117 -12.06 2.39 -0.53
CA ASP A 117 -11.77 2.49 -1.96
C ASP A 117 -11.11 1.19 -2.44
N SER A 118 -11.94 0.27 -2.91
CA SER A 118 -11.47 -1.04 -3.37
C SER A 118 -10.60 -0.98 -4.64
N VAL A 119 -10.75 0.06 -5.46
CA VAL A 119 -9.97 0.22 -6.70
C VAL A 119 -8.56 0.64 -6.33
N PHE A 120 -8.44 1.68 -5.51
CA PHE A 120 -7.15 2.14 -4.99
C PHE A 120 -6.45 1.04 -4.18
N THR A 121 -7.16 0.39 -3.27
CA THR A 121 -6.62 -0.68 -2.41
C THR A 121 -6.03 -1.83 -3.24
N ARG A 122 -6.74 -2.24 -4.30
CA ARG A 122 -6.28 -3.29 -5.22
C ARG A 122 -5.05 -2.87 -6.00
N GLN A 123 -5.02 -1.62 -6.48
CA GLN A 123 -3.87 -1.11 -7.20
C GLN A 123 -2.63 -1.05 -6.29
N MET A 124 -2.75 -0.54 -5.06
CA MET A 124 -1.64 -0.56 -4.09
C MET A 124 -1.14 -1.98 -3.83
N PHE A 125 -2.07 -2.93 -3.67
CA PHE A 125 -1.70 -4.33 -3.45
C PHE A 125 -0.94 -4.95 -4.62
N ASN A 126 -1.41 -4.70 -5.85
CA ASN A 126 -0.72 -5.17 -7.05
C ASN A 126 0.68 -4.59 -7.13
N GLU A 127 0.85 -3.33 -6.80
CA GLU A 127 2.13 -2.63 -6.90
C GLU A 127 3.07 -3.06 -5.79
N MET A 128 2.56 -3.37 -4.59
CA MET A 128 3.32 -4.08 -3.56
C MET A 128 3.80 -5.45 -4.05
N ARG A 129 2.96 -6.17 -4.81
CA ARG A 129 3.31 -7.48 -5.35
C ARG A 129 4.35 -7.37 -6.47
N GLU A 130 4.22 -6.40 -7.36
CA GLU A 130 5.23 -6.14 -8.41
C GLU A 130 6.56 -5.69 -7.80
N THR A 131 6.51 -4.78 -6.82
CA THR A 131 7.64 -4.43 -5.96
C THR A 131 8.29 -5.71 -5.45
N LEU A 132 7.55 -6.53 -4.70
CA LEU A 132 8.03 -7.82 -4.18
C LEU A 132 8.62 -8.76 -5.25
N PHE A 133 8.00 -8.85 -6.42
CA PHE A 133 8.41 -9.72 -7.51
C PHE A 133 9.72 -9.25 -8.18
N CYS A 134 9.87 -7.94 -8.38
CA CYS A 134 11.12 -7.34 -8.85
C CYS A 134 12.28 -7.55 -7.85
N TYR A 135 11.99 -7.69 -6.54
CA TYR A 135 12.97 -7.97 -5.49
C TYR A 135 13.29 -9.47 -5.28
N MET A 136 13.18 -10.31 -6.31
CA MET A 136 13.62 -11.72 -6.23
C MET A 136 15.15 -11.91 -6.01
N ARG A 137 15.93 -10.86 -5.76
CA ARG A 137 17.09 -10.93 -4.84
C ARG A 137 16.57 -10.79 -3.40
N TRP A 138 16.45 -11.93 -2.72
CA TRP A 138 15.95 -12.05 -1.34
C TRP A 138 16.44 -10.90 -0.43
N PRO A 139 15.55 -10.17 0.26
CA PRO A 139 15.97 -9.01 1.05
C PRO A 139 17.02 -9.40 2.11
N THR A 140 17.77 -8.41 2.61
CA THR A 140 18.78 -8.65 3.63
C THR A 140 18.19 -9.33 4.87
N ALA A 141 19.01 -10.05 5.64
CA ALA A 141 18.56 -10.83 6.80
C ALA A 141 17.76 -10.05 7.84
N ASP A 142 18.00 -8.74 7.92
CA ASP A 142 17.37 -7.85 8.88
C ASP A 142 16.11 -7.16 8.34
N SER A 143 15.78 -7.31 7.06
CA SER A 143 14.62 -6.65 6.46
C SER A 143 13.30 -7.23 6.99
N LEU A 144 12.34 -6.35 7.28
CA LEU A 144 10.98 -6.76 7.64
C LEU A 144 10.26 -7.41 6.46
N LEU A 145 10.57 -6.96 5.24
CA LEU A 145 10.01 -7.48 4.01
C LEU A 145 10.31 -8.97 3.85
N ARG A 146 11.55 -9.37 4.15
CA ARG A 146 12.00 -10.78 4.17
C ARG A 146 11.12 -11.65 5.05
N ARG A 147 10.81 -11.16 6.26
CA ARG A 147 9.98 -11.88 7.23
C ARG A 147 8.54 -12.01 6.74
N ILE A 148 7.99 -10.93 6.18
CA ILE A 148 6.62 -10.94 5.63
C ILE A 148 6.51 -11.91 4.45
N ILE A 149 7.50 -11.93 3.54
CA ILE A 149 7.54 -12.87 2.42
C ILE A 149 7.63 -14.30 2.93
N ALA A 150 8.58 -14.59 3.83
CA ALA A 150 8.75 -15.92 4.43
C ALA A 150 7.48 -16.40 5.15
N SER A 151 6.81 -15.53 5.92
CA SER A 151 5.56 -15.87 6.60
C SER A 151 4.40 -16.11 5.64
N LYS A 152 4.29 -15.35 4.54
CA LYS A 152 3.26 -15.62 3.52
C LYS A 152 3.51 -16.91 2.76
N LEU A 153 4.77 -17.20 2.41
CA LEU A 153 5.15 -18.46 1.79
C LEU A 153 4.84 -19.63 2.73
N ALA A 154 5.18 -19.50 4.01
CA ALA A 154 4.85 -20.49 5.04
C ALA A 154 3.34 -20.75 5.11
N TYR A 155 2.53 -19.70 5.20
CA TYR A 155 1.06 -19.83 5.22
C TYR A 155 0.51 -20.56 3.99
N HIS A 156 0.98 -20.21 2.79
CA HIS A 156 0.56 -20.88 1.56
C HIS A 156 1.02 -22.34 1.48
N LEU A 157 2.14 -22.69 2.12
CA LEU A 157 2.64 -24.06 2.20
C LEU A 157 1.86 -24.89 3.24
N GLU A 158 1.41 -24.29 4.33
CA GLU A 158 0.60 -24.95 5.36
C GLU A 158 -0.85 -25.20 4.92
N GLU A 159 -1.41 -24.32 4.08
CA GLU A 159 -2.80 -24.44 3.60
C GLU A 159 -2.96 -25.52 2.51
N LYS A 160 -1.87 -25.95 1.86
CA LYS A 160 -1.91 -26.98 0.83
C LYS A 160 -1.60 -28.36 1.42
N ASP A 161 -2.59 -29.25 1.42
CA ASP A 161 -2.43 -30.65 1.82
C ASP A 161 -1.45 -31.43 0.90
N GLU A 162 -1.29 -30.99 -0.35
CA GLU A 162 -0.33 -31.54 -1.30
C GLU A 162 0.48 -30.43 -2.01
N LEU A 163 1.80 -30.59 -1.99
CA LEU A 163 2.74 -29.79 -2.78
C LEU A 163 2.60 -30.17 -4.26
N ASP A 164 1.83 -29.40 -5.03
CA ASP A 164 1.75 -29.61 -6.48
C ASP A 164 3.07 -29.22 -7.19
N ALA A 165 3.29 -29.80 -8.38
CA ALA A 165 4.49 -29.55 -9.18
C ALA A 165 4.68 -28.07 -9.54
N GLY A 166 3.58 -27.32 -9.69
CA GLY A 166 3.65 -25.89 -9.99
C GLY A 166 4.21 -25.07 -8.83
N LEU A 167 4.00 -25.51 -7.59
CA LEU A 167 4.56 -24.86 -6.41
C LEU A 167 6.06 -25.14 -6.26
N LEU A 168 6.52 -26.37 -6.56
CA LEU A 168 7.95 -26.69 -6.58
C LEU A 168 8.69 -25.86 -7.62
N ASP A 169 8.14 -25.73 -8.83
CA ASP A 169 8.68 -24.86 -9.89
C ASP A 169 8.75 -23.38 -9.48
N VAL A 170 7.88 -22.96 -8.56
CA VAL A 170 7.88 -21.62 -7.99
C VAL A 170 8.94 -21.50 -6.90
N LEU A 171 9.09 -22.50 -6.03
CA LEU A 171 10.11 -22.52 -4.97
C LEU A 171 11.54 -22.54 -5.53
N ASP A 172 11.77 -23.23 -6.65
CA ASP A 172 13.08 -23.26 -7.34
C ASP A 172 13.51 -21.89 -7.88
N LYS A 173 12.57 -20.95 -8.03
CA LYS A 173 12.87 -19.57 -8.43
C LYS A 173 13.29 -18.69 -7.25
N TYR A 174 13.17 -19.16 -6.01
CA TYR A 174 13.56 -18.39 -4.83
C TYR A 174 15.03 -18.62 -4.46
N PRO A 175 15.75 -17.59 -4.01
CA PRO A 175 17.10 -17.75 -3.48
C PRO A 175 17.12 -18.72 -2.30
N HIS A 176 18.17 -19.54 -2.15
CA HIS A 176 18.27 -20.51 -1.05
C HIS A 176 17.97 -19.94 0.34
N GLN A 177 18.42 -18.70 0.59
CA GLN A 177 18.19 -18.02 1.85
C GLN A 177 16.70 -17.78 2.16
N ALA A 178 15.87 -17.66 1.12
CA ALA A 178 14.42 -17.54 1.19
C ALA A 178 13.73 -18.77 1.75
N LEU A 179 14.11 -19.90 1.20
CA LEU A 179 13.59 -21.20 1.58
C LEU A 179 13.96 -21.48 3.04
N VAL A 180 15.20 -21.15 3.44
CA VAL A 180 15.64 -21.27 4.84
C VAL A 180 14.78 -20.45 5.80
N ASP A 181 14.43 -19.19 5.48
CA ASP A 181 13.59 -18.41 6.39
C ASP A 181 12.14 -18.83 6.40
N THR A 182 11.64 -19.29 5.26
CA THR A 182 10.29 -19.84 5.14
C THR A 182 10.17 -21.10 6.01
N LEU A 183 11.14 -22.01 5.91
CA LEU A 183 11.23 -23.18 6.78
C LEU A 183 11.34 -22.79 8.26
N LYS A 184 12.14 -21.77 8.59
CA LYS A 184 12.20 -21.24 9.97
C LYS A 184 10.87 -20.64 10.43
N ALA A 185 10.09 -20.03 9.53
CA ALA A 185 8.78 -19.47 9.85
C ALA A 185 7.77 -20.58 10.14
N ILE A 186 7.74 -21.65 9.32
CA ILE A 186 6.90 -22.85 9.53
C ILE A 186 7.28 -23.56 10.84
N ALA A 187 8.59 -23.72 11.09
CA ALA A 187 9.09 -24.42 12.27
C ALA A 187 8.93 -23.64 13.58
N ARG A 188 8.58 -22.35 13.54
CA ARG A 188 8.29 -21.58 14.76
C ARG A 188 6.93 -22.03 15.27
N PRO A 189 6.84 -22.62 16.48
CA PRO A 189 5.56 -23.01 17.03
C PRO A 189 4.67 -21.77 17.12
N CYS A 190 3.47 -21.85 16.57
CA CYS A 190 2.42 -20.85 16.79
C CYS A 190 2.31 -20.66 18.30
N ARG A 191 2.81 -19.53 18.81
CA ARG A 191 2.50 -19.12 20.18
C ARG A 191 1.00 -18.87 20.18
N GLN A 192 0.25 -19.84 20.70
CA GLN A 192 -1.17 -19.67 20.94
C GLN A 192 -1.36 -18.45 21.86
N PRO A 193 -2.29 -17.53 21.52
CA PRO A 193 -2.63 -16.41 22.39
C PRO A 193 -3.24 -16.88 23.72
#